data_AF-A0A5K1ELK4-F1
#
_entry.id   AF-A0A5K1ELK4-F1
#
_cell.length_a   1.000
_cell.length_b   1.000
_cell.length_c   1.000
_cell.angle_alpha   90.00
_cell.angle_beta   90.00
_cell.angle_gamma   90.00
#
_symmetry.space_group_name_H-M   'P 1'
#
loop_
_entity.id
_entity.type
_entity.pdbx_description
1 polymer ?
#
loop_
_entity_poly.entity_id
_entity_poly.type
_entity_poly.pdbx_seq_one_letter_code
_entity_poly.pdbx_strand_id
1 'polypeptide(L)'
;MDSPSPVHLSKQWVTRRLSLCLFFVFLSQCCRIALANSTYLIGLGSYDITGPAADVNMMGYANAEQTVSGVHFRLRARTFIVAEPDGKRIVFVNIDACMASQLVTLKVLERLKS
;
A
#
# COMPACT_ATOMS: atom_id res chain seq x y z
N MET A 1 40.33 -30.74 -36.34
CA MET A 1 39.25 -30.49 -35.37
C MET A 1 39.85 -30.72 -34.01
N ASP A 2 40.42 -29.66 -33.43
CA ASP A 2 41.29 -29.78 -32.27
C ASP A 2 40.45 -29.91 -31.00
N SER A 3 40.61 -31.05 -30.31
CA SER A 3 40.06 -31.26 -28.97
C SER A 3 40.72 -30.28 -27.99
N PRO A 4 39.98 -29.53 -27.18
CA PRO A 4 40.56 -28.56 -26.26
C PRO A 4 41.43 -29.26 -25.21
N SER A 5 42.62 -28.71 -24.95
CA SER A 5 43.61 -29.28 -24.03
C SER A 5 43.14 -29.24 -22.57
N PRO A 6 43.58 -30.19 -21.70
CA PRO A 6 43.07 -30.38 -20.33
C PRO A 6 43.23 -29.17 -19.39
N VAL A 7 44.04 -28.18 -19.79
CA VAL A 7 44.24 -26.91 -19.07
C VAL A 7 43.01 -25.98 -19.18
N HIS A 8 42.21 -26.09 -20.24
CA HIS A 8 41.00 -25.27 -20.42
C HIS A 8 39.83 -25.73 -19.54
N LEU A 9 39.74 -27.04 -19.28
CA LEU A 9 38.69 -27.65 -18.46
C LEU A 9 38.81 -27.27 -16.97
N SER A 10 40.04 -27.18 -16.45
CA SER A 10 40.30 -26.77 -15.04
C SER A 10 39.95 -25.30 -14.80
N LYS A 11 40.25 -24.42 -15.75
CA LYS A 11 39.90 -22.99 -15.70
C LYS A 11 38.39 -22.76 -15.72
N GLN A 12 37.63 -23.55 -16.47
CA GLN A 12 36.16 -23.49 -16.51
C GLN A 12 35.49 -23.92 -15.19
N TRP A 13 36.03 -24.93 -14.50
CA TRP A 13 35.50 -25.36 -13.20
C TRP A 13 35.73 -24.33 -12.10
N VAL A 14 36.90 -23.68 -12.08
CA VAL A 14 37.24 -22.64 -11.10
C VAL A 14 36.42 -21.36 -11.34
N THR A 15 36.28 -20.92 -12.59
CA THR A 15 35.46 -19.74 -12.93
C THR A 15 33.97 -19.97 -12.65
N ARG A 16 33.44 -21.17 -12.90
CA ARG A 16 32.05 -21.52 -12.55
C ARG A 16 31.81 -21.58 -11.05
N ARG A 17 32.77 -22.10 -10.26
CA ARG A 17 32.68 -22.12 -8.79
C ARG A 17 32.77 -20.71 -8.20
N LEU A 18 33.69 -19.88 -8.71
CA LEU A 18 33.84 -18.50 -8.24
C LEU A 18 32.63 -17.63 -8.63
N SER A 19 32.10 -17.81 -9.84
CA SER A 19 30.86 -17.15 -10.30
C SER A 19 29.65 -17.57 -9.47
N LEU A 20 29.52 -18.85 -9.10
CA LEU A 20 28.46 -19.34 -8.23
C LEU A 20 28.58 -18.74 -6.82
N CYS A 21 29.79 -18.70 -6.24
CA CYS A 21 30.03 -18.08 -4.94
C CYS A 21 29.72 -16.59 -4.95
N LEU A 22 30.12 -15.86 -5.99
CA LEU A 22 29.80 -14.43 -6.15
C LEU A 22 28.29 -14.21 -6.30
N PHE A 23 27.59 -15.10 -7.00
CA PHE A 23 26.12 -15.06 -7.11
C PHE A 23 25.43 -15.30 -5.77
N PHE A 24 25.87 -16.29 -4.98
CA PHE A 24 25.32 -16.56 -3.64
C PHE A 24 25.62 -15.43 -2.64
N VAL A 25 26.80 -14.81 -2.73
CA VAL A 25 27.16 -13.63 -1.92
C VAL A 25 26.28 -12.44 -2.29
N PHE A 26 26.07 -12.19 -3.60
CA PHE A 26 25.19 -11.14 -4.09
C PHE A 26 23.73 -11.36 -3.65
N LEU A 27 23.24 -12.60 -3.75
CA LEU A 27 21.89 -12.98 -3.30
C LEU A 27 21.70 -12.80 -1.79
N SER A 28 22.72 -13.14 -0.99
CA SER A 28 22.75 -12.93 0.46
C SER A 28 22.77 -11.45 0.84
N GLN A 29 23.50 -10.62 0.12
CA GLN A 29 23.55 -9.17 0.34
C GLN A 29 22.26 -8.44 -0.09
N CYS A 30 21.58 -8.88 -1.16
CA CYS A 30 20.25 -8.37 -1.50
C CYS A 30 19.24 -8.59 -0.37
N CYS A 31 19.28 -9.74 0.32
CA CYS A 31 18.38 -10.03 1.43
C CYS A 31 18.55 -9.08 2.62
N ARG A 32 19.76 -8.55 2.86
CA ARG A 32 20.01 -7.63 4.00
C ARG A 32 19.43 -6.24 3.79
N ILE A 33 19.25 -5.79 2.55
CA ILE A 33 18.71 -4.45 2.24
C ILE A 33 17.20 -4.37 2.51
N ALA A 34 16.50 -5.51 2.52
CA ALA A 34 15.06 -5.57 2.78
C ALA A 34 14.67 -5.37 4.26
N LEU A 35 15.62 -5.41 5.18
CA LEU A 35 15.43 -5.19 6.62
C LEU A 35 15.79 -3.74 7.01
N ALA A 36 15.12 -2.78 6.38
CA ALA A 36 15.09 -1.43 6.94
C ALA A 36 14.15 -1.45 8.15
N ASN A 37 14.71 -1.35 9.36
CA ASN A 37 13.93 -1.22 10.60
C ASN A 37 13.19 0.12 10.58
N SER A 38 11.97 0.14 10.03
CA SER A 38 11.05 1.27 10.21
C SER A 38 10.62 1.30 11.67
N THR A 39 10.96 2.37 12.38
CA THR A 39 10.49 2.63 13.74
C THR A 39 8.97 2.83 13.80
N TYR A 40 8.31 3.20 12.70
CA TYR A 40 6.88 3.44 12.67
C TYR A 40 6.07 2.19 12.31
N LEU A 41 4.97 2.01 13.04
CA LEU A 41 3.89 1.08 12.73
C LEU A 41 2.93 1.74 11.74
N ILE A 42 2.70 1.08 10.60
CA ILE A 42 1.81 1.59 9.54
C ILE A 42 0.61 0.65 9.41
N GLY A 43 -0.59 1.21 9.53
CA GLY A 43 -1.86 0.51 9.30
C GLY A 43 -2.58 1.07 8.09
N LEU A 44 -3.11 0.20 7.24
CA LEU A 44 -3.91 0.56 6.07
C LEU A 44 -5.31 -0.06 6.22
N GLY A 45 -6.34 0.71 5.87
CA GLY A 45 -7.73 0.26 5.92
C GLY A 45 -8.56 0.86 4.80
N SER A 46 -9.58 0.12 4.36
CA SER A 46 -10.50 0.57 3.31
C SER A 46 -11.90 0.02 3.57
N TYR A 47 -12.89 0.90 3.68
CA TYR A 47 -14.27 0.53 4.00
C TYR A 47 -15.27 1.18 3.03
N ASP A 48 -16.40 0.52 2.76
CA ASP A 48 -17.47 1.04 1.90
C ASP A 48 -18.27 2.12 2.65
N ILE A 49 -18.41 3.29 2.05
CA ILE A 49 -19.18 4.42 2.58
C ILE A 49 -20.29 4.87 1.62
N THR A 50 -20.66 4.01 0.66
CA THR A 50 -21.68 4.32 -0.33
C THR A 50 -23.04 4.55 0.34
N GLY A 51 -23.63 5.72 0.07
CA GLY A 51 -24.97 6.07 0.52
C GLY A 51 -26.08 5.41 -0.31
N PRO A 52 -27.31 5.96 -0.25
CA PRO A 52 -28.43 5.48 -1.06
C PRO A 52 -28.11 5.49 -2.56
N ALA A 53 -28.47 4.40 -3.24
CA ALA A 53 -28.19 4.20 -4.66
C ALA A 53 -29.29 4.76 -5.59
N ALA A 54 -30.37 5.31 -5.03
CA ALA A 54 -31.50 5.88 -5.77
C ALA A 54 -32.18 6.99 -4.94
N ASP A 55 -32.91 7.88 -5.63
CA ASP A 55 -33.86 8.85 -5.05
C ASP A 55 -33.27 9.83 -4.03
N VAL A 56 -31.97 10.12 -4.14
CA VAL A 56 -31.28 11.13 -3.32
C VAL A 56 -30.51 12.07 -4.23
N ASN A 57 -30.52 13.37 -3.92
CA ASN A 57 -29.78 14.36 -4.69
C ASN A 57 -28.26 14.17 -4.54
N MET A 58 -27.54 14.37 -5.64
CA MET A 58 -26.08 14.33 -5.62
C MET A 58 -25.50 15.62 -5.02
N MET A 59 -24.48 15.48 -4.16
CA MET A 59 -23.74 16.63 -3.63
C MET A 59 -22.73 17.15 -4.65
N GLY A 60 -22.65 18.47 -4.84
CA GLY A 60 -21.60 19.13 -5.61
C GLY A 60 -22.11 20.17 -6.61
N TYR A 61 -22.97 19.76 -7.55
CA TYR A 61 -23.44 20.64 -8.64
C TYR A 61 -24.58 21.57 -8.26
N ALA A 62 -25.16 21.41 -7.07
CA ALA A 62 -26.32 22.20 -6.62
C ALA A 62 -27.51 22.17 -7.60
N ASN A 63 -27.69 21.06 -8.32
CA ASN A 63 -28.81 20.85 -9.24
C ASN A 63 -29.86 19.95 -8.57
N ALA A 64 -31.10 20.44 -8.45
CA ALA A 64 -32.21 19.70 -7.87
C ALA A 64 -32.66 18.51 -8.73
N GLU A 65 -32.48 18.59 -10.05
CA GLU A 65 -32.84 17.52 -10.99
C GLU A 65 -31.79 16.40 -11.00
N GLN A 66 -30.59 16.64 -10.43
CA GLN A 66 -29.53 15.66 -10.37
C GLN A 66 -29.72 14.72 -9.16
N THR A 67 -30.44 13.63 -9.41
CA THR A 67 -30.68 12.56 -8.46
C THR A 67 -29.86 11.32 -8.81
N VAL A 68 -29.50 10.53 -7.79
CA VAL A 68 -28.80 9.26 -7.96
C VAL A 68 -29.78 8.25 -8.56
N SER A 69 -29.34 7.51 -9.60
CA SER A 69 -30.14 6.49 -10.29
C SER A 69 -29.38 5.16 -10.47
N GLY A 70 -28.39 4.91 -9.62
CA GLY A 70 -27.55 3.71 -9.65
C GLY A 70 -26.15 3.95 -9.09
N VAL A 71 -25.31 2.92 -9.20
CA VAL A 71 -23.91 2.96 -8.73
C VAL A 71 -22.98 2.56 -9.87
N HIS A 72 -22.13 3.48 -10.30
CA HIS A 72 -21.04 3.16 -11.23
C HIS A 72 -19.84 2.56 -10.48
N PHE A 73 -19.37 3.25 -9.44
CA PHE A 73 -18.38 2.76 -8.47
C PHE A 73 -18.85 3.03 -7.05
N ARG A 74 -18.48 2.13 -6.13
CA ARG A 74 -18.70 2.31 -4.69
C ARG A 74 -17.74 3.37 -4.14
N LEU A 75 -18.25 4.18 -3.21
CA LEU A 75 -17.46 5.19 -2.50
C LEU A 75 -16.73 4.53 -1.34
N ARG A 76 -15.47 4.88 -1.10
CA ARG A 76 -14.67 4.30 -0.02
C ARG A 76 -14.07 5.35 0.91
N ALA A 77 -13.94 4.98 2.18
CA ALA A 77 -13.04 5.63 3.12
C ALA A 77 -11.74 4.82 3.19
N ARG A 78 -10.61 5.47 2.92
CA ARG A 78 -9.27 4.88 2.97
C ARG A 78 -8.48 5.51 4.10
N THR A 79 -8.05 4.69 5.05
CA THR A 79 -7.38 5.12 6.27
C THR A 79 -5.90 4.75 6.25
N PHE A 80 -5.07 5.70 6.63
CA PHE A 80 -3.62 5.56 6.80
C PHE A 80 -3.30 5.91 8.25
N ILE A 81 -2.90 4.91 9.02
CA ILE A 81 -2.54 5.07 10.43
C ILE A 81 -1.02 4.98 10.52
N VAL A 82 -0.40 5.99 11.14
CA VAL A 82 1.03 5.97 11.44
C VAL A 82 1.17 6.11 12.95
N ALA A 83 1.89 5.19 13.57
CA ALA A 83 2.13 5.19 15.00
C ALA A 83 3.60 4.93 15.30
N GLU A 84 4.11 5.59 16.35
CA GLU A 84 5.31 5.14 17.04
C GLU A 84 4.97 3.91 17.91
N PRO A 85 5.93 3.01 18.21
CA PRO A 85 5.65 1.78 18.95
C PRO A 85 5.09 2.05 20.35
N ASP A 86 5.64 3.06 21.04
CA ASP A 86 5.25 3.48 22.40
C ASP A 86 4.88 4.97 22.46
N GLY A 87 4.48 5.54 21.33
CA GLY A 87 4.38 7.00 21.17
C GLY A 87 3.09 7.48 20.50
N LYS A 88 3.21 8.58 19.76
CA LYS A 88 2.05 9.24 19.17
C LYS A 88 1.50 8.43 17.99
N ARG A 89 0.18 8.54 17.79
CA ARG A 89 -0.52 7.98 16.64
C ARG A 89 -1.25 9.09 15.91
N ILE A 90 -1.12 9.06 14.59
CA ILE A 90 -1.88 9.91 13.68
C ILE A 90 -2.69 9.03 12.74
N VAL A 91 -3.86 9.53 12.36
CA VAL A 91 -4.73 8.88 11.38
C VAL A 91 -5.09 9.90 10.32
N PHE A 92 -4.79 9.58 9.07
CA PHE A 92 -5.26 10.31 7.90
C PHE A 92 -6.33 9.48 7.19
N VAL A 93 -7.46 10.10 6.87
CA VAL A 93 -8.57 9.43 6.19
C VAL A 93 -8.91 10.19 4.92
N ASN A 94 -8.69 9.55 3.77
CA ASN A 94 -9.20 10.03 2.50
C ASN A 94 -10.57 9.41 2.24
N ILE A 95 -11.57 10.23 1.95
CA ILE A 95 -12.93 9.76 1.66
C ILE A 95 -13.33 10.12 0.24
N ASP A 96 -13.99 9.18 -0.44
CA ASP A 96 -14.61 9.43 -1.73
C ASP A 96 -15.94 10.18 -1.52
N ALA A 97 -15.83 11.49 -1.26
CA ALA A 97 -16.98 12.38 -1.07
C ALA A 97 -16.64 13.78 -1.60
N CYS A 98 -17.66 14.57 -1.94
CA CYS A 98 -17.49 15.94 -2.41
C CYS A 98 -16.79 16.81 -1.34
N MET A 99 -17.26 16.73 -0.08
CA MET A 99 -16.69 17.41 1.07
C MET A 99 -16.92 16.61 2.35
N ALA A 100 -16.03 16.76 3.33
CA ALA A 100 -16.27 16.28 4.70
C ALA A 100 -17.04 17.33 5.49
N SER A 101 -18.24 17.00 5.95
CA SER A 101 -19.00 17.90 6.82
C SER A 101 -18.45 17.87 8.25
N GLN A 102 -18.53 19.01 8.95
CA GLN A 102 -18.13 19.09 10.36
C GLN A 102 -18.91 18.08 11.23
N LEU A 103 -20.20 17.85 10.92
CA LEU A 103 -21.04 16.87 11.61
C LEU A 103 -20.46 15.45 11.53
N VAL A 104 -20.04 15.03 10.32
CA VAL A 104 -19.44 13.70 10.13
C VAL A 104 -18.17 13.59 10.97
N THR A 105 -17.30 14.60 10.93
CA THR A 105 -16.06 14.62 11.73
C THR A 105 -16.35 14.50 13.23
N LEU A 106 -17.29 15.28 13.75
CA LEU A 106 -17.66 15.24 15.17
C LEU A 106 -18.22 13.87 15.57
N LYS A 107 -19.12 13.29 14.76
CA LYS A 107 -19.73 12.00 15.09
C LYS A 107 -18.76 10.83 15.00
N VAL A 108 -17.80 10.88 14.08
CA VAL A 108 -16.71 9.90 14.00
C VAL A 108 -15.81 10.01 15.24
N LEU A 109 -15.41 11.22 15.64
CA LEU A 109 -14.61 11.42 16.85
C LEU A 109 -15.32 10.97 18.13
N GLU A 110 -16.65 11.15 18.19
CA GLU A 110 -17.47 10.64 19.30
C GLU A 110 -17.41 9.10 19.36
N ARG A 111 -17.62 8.42 18.23
CA ARG A 111 -17.60 6.94 18.14
C ARG A 111 -16.22 6.33 18.35
N LEU A 112 -15.13 7.06 18.12
CA LEU A 112 -13.77 6.58 18.36
C LEU A 112 -13.33 6.73 19.82
N LYS A 113 -14.02 7.56 20.61
CA LYS A 113 -13.75 7.76 22.04
C LYS A 113 -14.49 6.77 22.94
N SER A 114 -15.57 6.17 22.45
CA SER A 114 -16.34 5.13 23.14
C SER A 114 -15.66 3.77 23.07
#